data_AF-A0A9X8YLI6-F1
#
_entry.id   AF-A0A9X8YLI6-F1
#
_cell.length_a   1.000
_cell.length_b   1.000
_cell.length_c   1.000
_cell.angle_alpha   90.00
_cell.angle_beta   90.00
_cell.angle_gamma   90.00
#
_symmetry.space_group_name_H-M   'P 1'
#
loop_
_entity.id
_entity.type
_entity.pdbx_description
1 polymer ?
#
loop_
_entity_poly.entity_id
_entity_poly.type
_entity_poly.pdbx_seq_one_letter_code
_entity_poly.pdbx_strand_id
1 'polypeptide(L)'
;KPVRNSKRLIALISAIGMSIFLQNYVSLTQGSRDLALPSLVTGQWVLGESNGFAATISTMQLTIWLVTFLAMLALTLFIRYSRMGRACRACAEDLKMASLLGINTDRVISLTFVIGAVMAAVAGVLLGQFYG
;
A
#
# COMPACT_ATOMS: atom_id res chain seq x y z
N LYS A 1 16.62 -18.96 1.23
CA LYS A 1 17.60 -18.52 0.20
C LYS A 1 17.83 -19.66 -0.82
N PRO A 2 16.95 -19.87 -1.83
CA PRO A 2 17.40 -20.47 -3.10
C PRO A 2 16.82 -19.86 -4.41
N VAL A 3 15.85 -18.93 -4.34
CA VAL A 3 15.12 -18.45 -5.54
C VAL A 3 15.72 -17.24 -6.26
N ARG A 4 16.84 -16.67 -5.75
CA ARG A 4 17.41 -15.43 -6.32
C ARG A 4 18.17 -15.66 -7.65
N ASN A 5 18.39 -16.92 -8.03
CA ASN A 5 19.08 -17.31 -9.27
C ASN A 5 18.17 -18.06 -10.26
N SER A 6 16.87 -18.18 -9.99
CA SER A 6 15.90 -18.74 -10.94
C SER A 6 15.51 -17.67 -11.97
N LYS A 7 15.28 -18.10 -13.23
CA LYS A 7 14.84 -17.21 -14.32
C LYS A 7 13.70 -16.31 -13.81
N ARG A 8 13.88 -14.99 -13.83
CA ARG A 8 12.91 -13.99 -13.31
C ARG A 8 11.46 -14.26 -13.77
N LEU A 9 11.32 -14.90 -14.93
CA LEU A 9 10.05 -15.39 -15.50
C LEU A 9 9.27 -16.32 -14.57
N ILE A 10 9.93 -17.27 -13.90
CA ILE A 10 9.28 -18.27 -13.04
C ILE A 10 8.69 -17.59 -11.79
N ALA A 11 9.42 -16.64 -11.20
CA ALA A 11 8.93 -15.87 -10.08
C ALA A 11 7.71 -15.02 -10.46
N LEU A 12 7.69 -14.46 -11.67
CA LEU A 12 6.58 -13.65 -12.17
C LEU A 12 5.33 -14.50 -12.43
N ILE A 13 5.48 -15.67 -13.07
CA ILE A 13 4.36 -16.61 -13.30
C ILE A 13 3.78 -17.10 -11.96
N SER A 14 4.63 -17.43 -11.00
CA SER A 14 4.18 -17.81 -9.65
C SER A 14 3.43 -16.68 -8.93
N ALA A 15 3.86 -15.43 -9.11
CA ALA A 15 3.18 -14.28 -8.51
C ALA A 15 1.77 -14.05 -9.12
N ILE A 16 1.63 -14.20 -10.45
CA ILE A 16 0.33 -14.14 -11.13
C ILE A 16 -0.58 -15.27 -10.63
N GLY A 17 -0.06 -16.51 -10.56
CA GLY A 17 -0.80 -17.65 -10.04
C GLY A 17 -1.27 -17.45 -8.60
N MET A 18 -0.39 -16.93 -7.72
CA MET A 18 -0.73 -16.60 -6.33
C MET A 18 -1.83 -15.52 -6.27
N SER A 19 -1.75 -14.48 -7.10
CA SER A 19 -2.76 -13.42 -7.17
C SER A 19 -4.13 -13.97 -7.56
N ILE A 20 -4.21 -14.81 -8.60
CA ILE A 20 -5.46 -15.43 -9.05
C ILE A 20 -6.01 -16.38 -7.98
N PHE A 21 -5.15 -17.17 -7.34
CA PHE A 21 -5.54 -18.06 -6.25
C PHE A 21 -6.15 -17.29 -5.08
N LEU A 22 -5.48 -16.23 -4.62
CA LEU A 22 -5.97 -15.38 -3.52
C LEU A 22 -7.30 -14.70 -3.87
N GLN A 23 -7.42 -14.16 -5.09
CA GLN A 23 -8.67 -13.56 -5.56
C GLN A 23 -9.82 -14.57 -5.52
N ASN A 24 -9.63 -15.78 -6.07
CA ASN A 24 -10.68 -16.81 -6.06
C ASN A 24 -11.01 -17.31 -4.65
N TYR A 25 -10.01 -17.43 -3.77
CA TYR A 25 -10.23 -17.82 -2.38
C TYR A 25 -11.11 -16.79 -1.64
N VAL A 26 -10.85 -15.50 -1.82
CA VAL A 26 -11.67 -14.43 -1.25
C VAL A 26 -13.09 -14.47 -1.82
N SER A 27 -13.24 -14.64 -3.14
CA SER A 27 -14.56 -14.74 -3.78
C SER A 27 -15.39 -15.93 -3.30
N LEU A 28 -14.75 -17.07 -2.99
CA LEU A 28 -15.44 -18.25 -2.46
C LEU A 28 -15.85 -18.10 -1.00
N THR A 29 -15.04 -17.42 -0.18
CA THR A 29 -15.29 -17.25 1.26
C THR A 29 -16.28 -16.14 1.59
N GLN A 30 -16.26 -15.03 0.84
CA GLN A 30 -17.20 -13.91 1.03
C GLN A 30 -18.48 -14.03 0.17
N GLY A 31 -18.52 -15.00 -0.75
CA GLY A 31 -19.55 -15.13 -1.77
C GLY A 31 -19.39 -14.05 -2.85
N SER A 32 -19.81 -14.33 -4.08
CA SER A 32 -19.74 -13.38 -5.22
C SER A 32 -20.69 -12.18 -5.10
N ARG A 33 -21.12 -11.84 -3.89
CA ARG A 33 -21.97 -10.69 -3.63
C ARG A 33 -21.02 -9.56 -3.25
N ASP A 34 -20.94 -8.53 -4.10
CA ASP A 34 -20.32 -7.27 -3.73
C ASP A 34 -21.01 -6.77 -2.46
N LEU A 35 -20.43 -7.07 -1.31
CA LEU A 35 -20.82 -6.48 -0.04
C LEU A 35 -20.27 -5.07 -0.11
N ALA A 36 -21.09 -4.20 -0.69
CA ALA A 36 -21.04 -2.77 -0.54
C ALA A 36 -20.86 -2.49 0.97
N LEU A 37 -19.62 -2.19 1.37
CA LEU A 37 -19.28 -1.89 2.75
C LEU A 37 -20.10 -0.64 3.08
N PRO A 38 -21.12 -0.71 3.97
CA PRO A 38 -21.97 0.43 4.23
C PRO A 38 -21.05 1.59 4.62
N SER A 39 -21.08 2.66 3.83
CA SER A 39 -20.16 3.77 3.99
C SER A 39 -20.25 4.28 5.42
N LEU A 40 -19.23 3.97 6.22
CA LEU A 40 -19.20 4.32 7.65
C LEU A 40 -19.14 5.84 7.88
N VAL A 41 -19.04 6.61 6.79
CA VAL A 41 -18.93 8.08 6.77
C VAL A 41 -19.94 8.66 5.77
N THR A 42 -21.23 8.56 6.10
CA THR A 42 -22.28 9.33 5.41
C THR A 42 -22.27 10.77 5.90
N GLY A 43 -21.40 11.58 5.29
CA GLY A 43 -21.44 13.04 5.43
C GLY A 43 -21.08 13.66 4.09
N GLN A 44 -22.01 14.35 3.45
CA GLN A 44 -21.66 15.29 2.37
C GLN A 44 -21.62 16.67 2.98
N TRP A 45 -20.44 17.31 2.96
CA TRP A 45 -20.36 18.74 3.25
C TRP A 45 -20.67 19.49 1.97
N VAL A 46 -21.91 19.98 1.86
CA VAL A 46 -22.33 20.87 0.78
C VAL A 46 -21.73 22.24 1.08
N LEU A 47 -20.59 22.53 0.46
CA LEU A 47 -19.96 23.85 0.51
C LEU A 47 -20.73 24.80 -0.43
N GLY A 48 -21.89 25.27 0.02
CA GLY A 48 -22.62 26.41 -0.55
C GLY A 48 -23.17 26.23 -1.97
N GLU A 49 -24.49 26.34 -2.11
CA GLU A 49 -25.12 26.44 -3.42
C GLU A 49 -24.95 27.87 -3.95
N SER A 50 -24.10 28.05 -4.96
CA SER A 50 -24.03 29.28 -5.74
C SER A 50 -23.89 28.91 -7.22
N ASN A 51 -24.96 29.18 -7.98
CA ASN A 51 -24.98 29.21 -9.45
C ASN A 51 -24.65 27.88 -10.16
N GLY A 52 -25.37 26.81 -9.84
CA GLY A 52 -25.47 25.64 -10.74
C GLY A 52 -24.25 24.72 -10.81
N PHE A 53 -23.23 24.93 -9.96
CA PHE A 53 -22.09 24.03 -9.82
C PHE A 53 -21.95 23.62 -8.35
N ALA A 54 -22.73 22.63 -7.93
CA ALA A 54 -22.62 22.05 -6.60
C ALA A 54 -21.31 21.24 -6.52
N ALA A 55 -20.23 21.90 -6.09
CA ALA A 55 -18.98 21.24 -5.73
C ALA A 55 -19.22 20.44 -4.43
N THR A 56 -19.82 19.26 -4.58
CA THR A 56 -20.02 18.32 -3.49
C THR A 56 -18.68 17.64 -3.21
N ILE A 57 -17.98 18.10 -2.17
CA ILE A 57 -16.84 17.35 -1.64
C ILE A 57 -17.43 16.28 -0.72
N SER A 58 -17.39 15.03 -1.19
CA SER A 58 -17.70 13.89 -0.32
C SER A 58 -16.69 13.88 0.83
N THR A 59 -17.16 13.79 2.08
CA THR A 59 -16.28 13.67 3.27
C THR A 59 -15.28 12.53 3.08
N MET A 60 -15.67 11.52 2.33
CA MET A 60 -14.82 10.41 1.99
C MET A 60 -13.61 10.79 1.14
N GLN A 61 -13.78 11.64 0.14
CA GLN A 61 -12.67 12.14 -0.66
C GLN A 61 -11.70 12.94 0.22
N LEU A 62 -12.23 13.78 1.12
CA LEU A 62 -11.42 14.50 2.10
C LEU A 62 -10.63 13.54 3.01
N THR A 63 -11.27 12.47 3.50
CA THR A 63 -10.57 11.46 4.32
C THR A 63 -9.48 10.73 3.55
N ILE A 64 -9.70 10.40 2.27
CA ILE A 64 -8.67 9.77 1.42
C ILE A 64 -7.47 10.71 1.28
N TRP A 65 -7.70 11.99 0.95
CA TRP A 65 -6.63 12.99 0.87
C TRP A 65 -5.86 13.12 2.19
N LEU A 66 -6.57 13.21 3.31
CA LEU A 66 -5.98 13.37 4.62
C LEU A 66 -5.15 12.15 5.03
N VAL A 67 -5.68 10.93 4.84
CA VAL A 67 -4.96 9.68 5.16
C VAL A 67 -3.76 9.48 4.24
N THR A 68 -3.90 9.76 2.94
CA THR A 68 -2.79 9.68 1.98
C THR A 68 -1.67 10.65 2.36
N PHE A 69 -2.03 11.90 2.71
CA PHE A 69 -1.07 12.91 3.12
C PHE A 69 -0.34 12.51 4.41
N LEU A 70 -1.08 12.03 5.42
CA LEU A 70 -0.50 11.51 6.66
C LEU A 70 0.42 10.32 6.42
N ALA A 71 0.00 9.35 5.59
CA ALA A 71 0.80 8.17 5.25
C ALA A 71 2.10 8.56 4.54
N MET A 72 2.02 9.48 3.57
CA MET A 72 3.19 10.01 2.86
C MET A 72 4.15 10.73 3.81
N LEU A 73 3.63 11.57 4.71
CA LEU A 73 4.41 12.30 5.69
C LEU A 73 5.10 11.34 6.68
N ALA A 74 4.35 10.38 7.21
CA ALA A 74 4.87 9.35 8.12
C ALA A 74 5.98 8.52 7.46
N LEU A 75 5.77 8.07 6.22
CA LEU A 75 6.77 7.32 5.46
C LEU A 75 8.03 8.17 5.23
N THR A 76 7.86 9.44 4.85
CA THR A 76 8.98 10.35 4.58
C THR A 76 9.80 10.61 5.83
N LEU A 77 9.15 10.89 6.97
CA LEU A 77 9.83 11.06 8.24
C LEU A 77 10.55 9.79 8.68
N PHE A 78 9.90 8.63 8.52
CA PHE A 78 10.50 7.33 8.84
C PHE A 78 11.78 7.10 8.01
N ILE A 79 11.74 7.32 6.70
CA ILE A 79 12.91 7.13 5.82
C ILE A 79 14.01 8.17 6.10
N ARG A 80 13.64 9.43 6.40
CA ARG A 80 14.62 10.51 6.59
C ARG A 80 15.32 10.45 7.94
N TYR A 81 14.60 10.15 9.01
CA TYR A 81 15.12 10.21 10.38
C TYR A 81 15.52 8.84 10.96
N SER A 82 15.01 7.72 10.45
CA SER A 82 15.36 6.40 10.99
C SER A 82 16.75 5.90 10.55
N ARG A 83 17.45 5.19 11.46
CA ARG A 83 18.68 4.43 11.13
C ARG A 83 18.43 3.43 9.99
N MET A 84 17.23 2.87 9.94
CA MET A 84 16.81 1.94 8.88
C MET A 84 16.71 2.63 7.52
N GLY A 85 16.29 3.90 7.46
CA GLY A 85 16.22 4.67 6.22
C GLY A 85 17.61 5.01 5.64
N ARG A 86 18.64 5.13 6.50
CA ARG A 86 20.04 5.23 6.05
C ARG A 86 20.52 3.91 5.46
N ALA A 87 20.23 2.79 6.13
CA ALA A 87 20.57 1.46 5.62
C ALA A 87 19.88 1.16 4.28
N CYS A 88 18.62 1.57 4.11
CA CYS A 88 17.89 1.44 2.85
C CYS A 88 18.58 2.18 1.69
N ARG A 89 19.06 3.41 1.94
CA ARG A 89 19.80 4.19 0.94
C ARG A 89 21.15 3.56 0.59
N ALA A 90 21.90 3.06 1.58
CA ALA A 90 23.15 2.34 1.34
C ALA A 90 22.94 1.06 0.52
N CYS A 91 21.86 0.32 0.78
CA CYS A 91 21.51 -0.87 0.00
C CYS A 91 21.03 -0.54 -1.42
N ALA A 92 20.48 0.66 -1.66
CA ALA A 92 20.04 1.09 -2.99
C ALA A 92 21.23 1.42 -3.92
N GLU A 93 22.38 1.77 -3.35
CA GLU A 93 23.61 2.05 -4.10
C GLU A 93 24.33 0.74 -4.48
N ASP A 94 24.63 -0.12 -3.50
CA ASP A 94 25.12 -1.46 -3.76
C ASP A 94 24.77 -2.43 -2.60
N LEU A 95 23.88 -3.39 -2.88
CA LEU A 95 23.49 -4.41 -1.90
C LEU A 95 24.67 -5.26 -1.41
N LYS A 96 25.66 -5.53 -2.28
CA LYS A 96 26.81 -6.39 -1.98
C LYS A 96 27.78 -5.63 -1.08
N MET A 97 28.11 -4.39 -1.42
CA MET A 97 28.96 -3.53 -0.58
C MET A 97 28.32 -3.24 0.78
N ALA A 98 27.02 -2.92 0.83
CA ALA A 98 26.29 -2.72 2.08
C ALA A 98 26.38 -3.96 3.00
N SER A 99 26.28 -5.17 2.44
CA SER A 99 26.41 -6.40 3.23
C SER A 99 27.82 -6.64 3.80
N LEU A 100 28.86 -6.19 3.09
CA LEU A 100 30.26 -6.27 3.55
C LEU A 100 30.56 -5.28 4.68
N LEU A 101 29.83 -4.15 4.72
CA LEU A 101 29.91 -3.15 5.79
C LEU A 101 29.11 -3.54 7.05
N GLY A 102 28.63 -4.78 7.14
CA GLY A 102 27.90 -5.30 8.30
C GLY A 102 26.43 -4.88 8.36
N ILE A 103 25.87 -4.29 7.29
CA ILE A 103 24.44 -4.00 7.20
C ILE A 103 23.69 -5.29 6.89
N ASN A 104 22.70 -5.63 7.72
CA ASN A 104 21.82 -6.77 7.48
C ASN A 104 20.84 -6.50 6.33
N THR A 105 21.28 -6.68 5.08
CA THR A 105 20.50 -6.43 3.87
C THR A 105 19.18 -7.20 3.84
N ASP A 106 19.16 -8.44 4.35
CA ASP A 106 17.93 -9.26 4.43
C ASP A 106 16.86 -8.58 5.31
N ARG A 107 17.25 -7.95 6.43
CA ARG A 107 16.32 -7.22 7.29
C ARG A 107 15.79 -5.96 6.59
N VAL A 108 16.66 -5.23 5.90
CA VAL A 108 16.27 -4.02 5.16
C VAL A 108 15.25 -4.38 4.08
N ILE A 109 15.48 -5.44 3.30
CA ILE A 109 14.55 -5.91 2.25
C ILE A 109 13.22 -6.36 2.86
N SER A 110 13.24 -7.13 3.95
CA SER A 110 12.00 -7.58 4.59
C SER A 110 11.18 -6.40 5.11
N LEU A 111 11.83 -5.39 5.67
CA LEU A 111 11.16 -4.21 6.22
C LEU A 111 10.54 -3.35 5.11
N THR A 112 11.24 -3.13 4.00
CA THR A 112 10.68 -2.37 2.88
C THR A 112 9.48 -3.09 2.27
N PHE A 113 9.50 -4.41 2.20
CA PHE A 113 8.36 -5.21 1.76
C PHE A 113 7.16 -5.09 2.72
N VAL A 114 7.40 -5.19 4.04
CA VAL A 114 6.35 -5.03 5.06
C VAL A 114 5.73 -3.64 5.02
N ILE A 115 6.55 -2.59 4.91
CA ILE A 115 6.05 -1.21 4.81
C ILE A 115 5.18 -1.05 3.56
N GLY A 116 5.60 -1.59 2.41
CA GLY A 116 4.82 -1.58 1.18
C GLY A 116 3.48 -2.32 1.33
N ALA A 117 3.49 -3.49 1.96
CA ALA A 117 2.27 -4.27 2.22
C ALA A 117 1.28 -3.53 3.15
N VAL A 118 1.78 -2.88 4.19
CA VAL A 118 0.95 -2.05 5.09
C VAL A 118 0.33 -0.87 4.34
N MET A 119 1.11 -0.17 3.51
CA MET A 119 0.58 0.93 2.70
C MET A 119 -0.47 0.46 1.70
N ALA A 120 -0.25 -0.69 1.05
CA ALA A 120 -1.23 -1.29 0.14
C ALA A 120 -2.53 -1.71 0.85
N ALA A 121 -2.43 -2.26 2.06
CA ALA A 121 -3.59 -2.62 2.87
C ALA A 121 -4.42 -1.39 3.26
N VAL A 122 -3.77 -0.31 3.70
CA VAL A 122 -4.45 0.96 4.02
C VAL A 122 -5.17 1.51 2.78
N ALA A 123 -4.49 1.54 1.63
CA ALA A 123 -5.11 1.99 0.38
C ALA A 123 -6.30 1.10 -0.04
N GLY A 124 -6.17 -0.22 0.08
CA GLY A 124 -7.24 -1.17 -0.25
C GLY A 124 -8.49 -0.99 0.62
N VAL A 125 -8.32 -0.76 1.92
CA VAL A 125 -9.44 -0.48 2.83
C VAL A 125 -10.14 0.84 2.48
N LEU A 126 -9.37 1.90 2.20
CA LEU A 126 -9.95 3.20 1.83
C LEU A 126 -10.74 3.13 0.51
N LEU A 127 -10.20 2.44 -0.50
CA LEU A 127 -10.88 2.26 -1.78
C LEU A 127 -12.12 1.37 -1.64
N GLY A 128 -12.03 0.30 -0.85
CA GLY A 128 -13.16 -0.58 -0.56
C GLY A 128 -14.29 0.14 0.17
N GLN A 129 -13.98 1.16 0.98
CA GLN A 129 -14.99 2.02 1.58
C GLN A 129 -15.56 3.03 0.56
N PHE A 130 -14.75 3.55 -0.36
CA PHE A 130 -15.19 4.57 -1.34
C PHE A 130 -16.07 4.04 -2.46
N TYR A 131 -15.78 2.84 -2.94
CA TYR A 131 -16.56 2.19 -3.99
C TYR A 131 -17.58 1.18 -3.45
N GLY A 132 -17.48 0.85 -2.16
CA GLY A 132 -18.43 0.00 -1.44
C GLY A 132 -19.59 0.79 -0.86
#